data_AF-A0A822BPB6-F1
#
_entry.id   AF-A0A822BPB6-F1
#
_cell.length_a   1.000
_cell.length_b   1.000
_cell.length_c   1.000
_cell.angle_alpha   90.00
_cell.angle_beta   90.00
_cell.angle_gamma   90.00
#
_symmetry.space_group_name_H-M   'P 1'
#
loop_
_entity.id
_entity.type
_entity.pdbx_description
1 polymer ?
#
loop_
_entity_poly.entity_id
_entity_poly.type
_entity_poly.pdbx_seq_one_letter_code
_entity_poly.pdbx_strand_id
1 'polypeptide(L)' 'MTSRDINKQQHALRFLDVDEEPEGIFPPIQDFETIPLVSLNEAVVPLQTIIPNIKHMVQTVIANRNESED' A
#
# COMPACT_ATOMS: atom_id res chain seq x y z
N MET A 1 31.38 10.86 33.41
CA MET A 1 30.15 10.03 33.34
C MET A 1 29.08 10.87 32.66
N THR A 2 28.75 10.57 31.41
CA THR A 2 27.59 11.16 30.73
C THR A 2 27.01 10.07 29.85
N SER A 3 25.97 9.41 30.36
CA SER A 3 25.22 8.39 29.66
C SER A 3 24.56 9.04 28.45
N ARG A 4 24.97 8.68 27.24
CA ARG A 4 24.21 9.01 26.04
C ARG A 4 23.10 7.97 25.98
N ASP A 5 21.90 8.35 26.38
CA ASP A 5 20.68 7.60 26.08
C ASP A 5 20.52 7.56 24.56
N ILE A 6 21.08 6.51 23.97
CA ILE A 6 20.88 6.16 22.57
C ILE A 6 19.45 5.67 22.52
N ASN A 7 18.56 6.59 22.19
CA ASN A 7 17.16 6.35 21.88
C ASN A 7 17.14 5.20 20.86
N LYS A 8 16.88 3.96 21.33
CA LYS A 8 16.72 2.78 20.48
C LYS A 8 15.44 3.05 19.69
N GLN A 9 15.59 3.71 18.55
CA GLN A 9 14.55 3.78 17.57
C GLN A 9 14.16 2.33 17.25
N GLN A 10 12.95 1.96 17.65
CA GLN A 10 12.29 0.76 17.17
C GLN A 10 12.08 0.99 15.67
N HIS A 11 13.10 0.67 14.88
CA HIS A 11 12.96 0.62 13.44
C HIS A 11 11.90 -0.44 13.16
N ALA A 12 10.71 0.00 12.70
CA ALA A 12 9.71 -0.90 12.18
C ALA A 12 10.36 -1.71 11.06
N LEU A 13 10.26 -3.04 11.15
CA LEU A 13 10.84 -3.97 10.18
C LEU A 13 10.51 -3.51 8.76
N ARG A 14 11.53 -3.35 7.93
CA ARG A 14 11.37 -2.97 6.54
C ARG A 14 10.94 -4.20 5.76
N PHE A 15 10.20 -4.01 4.67
CA PHE A 15 9.82 -5.11 3.77
C PHE A 15 11.01 -5.89 3.22
N LEU A 16 12.20 -5.26 3.17
CA LEU A 16 13.47 -5.88 2.78
C LEU A 16 14.08 -6.79 3.87
N ASP A 17 13.59 -6.70 5.11
CA ASP A 17 14.03 -7.52 6.25
C ASP A 17 13.20 -8.84 6.34
N VAL A 18 12.31 -9.08 5.38
CA VAL A 18 11.52 -10.31 5.26
C VAL A 18 12.35 -11.30 4.44
N ASP A 19 13.03 -12.21 5.12
CA ASP A 19 13.95 -13.19 4.51
C ASP A 19 13.25 -14.27 3.67
N GLU A 20 11.93 -14.45 3.85
CA GLU A 20 11.12 -15.46 3.17
C GLU A 20 9.75 -14.90 2.73
N GLU A 21 9.33 -15.18 1.50
CA GLU A 21 7.96 -14.94 1.08
C GLU A 21 7.03 -15.74 2.00
N PRO A 22 6.01 -15.12 2.64
CA PRO A 22 5.12 -15.87 3.50
C PRO A 22 4.43 -16.95 2.65
N GLU A 23 4.72 -18.22 2.94
CA GLU A 23 4.04 -19.40 2.36
C GLU A 23 2.57 -19.53 2.83
N GLY A 24 1.92 -18.39 3.05
CA GLY A 24 0.51 -18.32 3.41
C GLY A 24 -0.32 -18.69 2.18
N ILE A 25 -0.86 -19.90 2.17
CA ILE A 25 -2.02 -20.19 1.35
C ILE A 25 -3.14 -19.28 1.85
N PHE A 26 -3.42 -18.22 1.10
CA PHE A 26 -4.54 -17.35 1.40
C PHE A 26 -5.83 -18.16 1.29
N PRO A 27 -6.76 -18.00 2.24
CA PRO A 27 -8.07 -18.64 2.11
C PRO A 27 -8.73 -18.15 0.81
N PRO A 28 -9.49 -19.01 0.12
CA PRO A 28 -10.27 -18.58 -1.03
C PRO A 28 -11.15 -17.40 -0.64
N ILE A 29 -11.32 -16.45 -1.57
CA ILE A 29 -12.20 -15.31 -1.37
C ILE A 29 -13.59 -15.87 -1.07
N GLN A 30 -14.07 -15.58 0.14
CA GLN A 30 -15.34 -16.08 0.62
C GLN A 30 -16.45 -15.64 -0.35
N ASP A 31 -17.34 -16.58 -0.69
CA ASP A 31 -18.48 -16.38 -1.58
C ASP A 31 -18.14 -16.00 -3.04
N PHE A 32 -16.87 -16.11 -3.46
CA PHE A 32 -16.48 -15.79 -4.84
C PHE A 32 -17.29 -16.58 -5.89
N GLU A 33 -17.59 -17.85 -5.61
CA GLU A 33 -18.37 -18.71 -6.50
C GLU A 33 -19.84 -18.31 -6.61
N THR A 34 -20.38 -17.58 -5.63
CA THR A 34 -21.78 -17.14 -5.59
C THR A 34 -21.95 -15.68 -6.01
N ILE A 35 -20.85 -14.93 -6.19
CA ILE A 35 -20.88 -13.57 -6.71
C ILE A 35 -21.30 -13.60 -8.19
N PRO A 36 -22.40 -12.92 -8.56
CA PRO A 36 -22.81 -12.87 -9.95
C PRO A 36 -21.77 -12.13 -10.79
N LEU A 37 -21.47 -12.68 -11.98
CA LEU A 37 -20.65 -11.98 -12.96
C LEU A 37 -21.39 -10.72 -13.40
N VAL A 38 -20.77 -9.56 -13.16
CA VAL A 38 -21.29 -8.27 -13.59
C VAL A 38 -20.74 -7.91 -14.98
N SER A 39 -21.43 -7.02 -15.69
CA SER A 39 -20.91 -6.48 -16.93
C SER A 39 -19.65 -5.63 -16.68
N LEU A 40 -18.84 -5.43 -17.73
CA LEU A 40 -17.65 -4.58 -17.63
C LEU A 40 -17.99 -3.16 -17.14
N ASN A 41 -19.12 -2.62 -17.57
CA ASN A 41 -19.56 -1.29 -17.16
C ASN A 41 -19.83 -1.22 -15.65
N GLU A 42 -20.48 -2.23 -15.09
CA GLU A 42 -20.79 -2.33 -13.66
C GLU A 42 -19.52 -2.57 -12.83
N ALA A 43 -18.58 -3.38 -13.33
CA ALA A 43 -17.29 -3.63 -12.67
C ALA A 43 -16.45 -2.36 -12.50
N VAL A 44 -16.58 -1.39 -13.41
CA VAL A 44 -15.79 -0.14 -13.39
C VAL A 44 -16.36 0.89 -12.41
N VAL A 45 -17.67 0.87 -12.11
CA VAL A 45 -18.33 1.84 -11.20
C VAL A 45 -17.61 1.99 -9.86
N PRO A 46 -17.33 0.92 -9.08
CA PRO A 46 -16.64 1.06 -7.79
C PRO A 46 -15.18 1.53 -7.92
N LEU A 47 -14.55 1.32 -9.09
CA LEU A 47 -13.17 1.78 -9.31
C LEU A 47 -13.11 3.29 -9.53
N GLN A 48 -14.16 3.90 -10.09
CA GLN A 48 -14.21 5.33 -10.39
C GLN A 48 -14.02 6.20 -9.14
N THR A 49 -14.49 5.75 -7.97
CA THR A 49 -14.35 6.51 -6.72
C THR A 49 -12.92 6.53 -6.18
N ILE A 50 -12.09 5.55 -6.55
CA ILE A 50 -10.72 5.40 -6.03
C ILE A 50 -9.71 6.14 -6.93
N ILE A 51 -9.98 6.24 -8.23
CA ILE A 51 -9.10 6.87 -9.21
C ILE A 51 -8.65 8.30 -8.81
N PRO A 52 -9.53 9.21 -8.35
CA PRO A 52 -9.12 10.56 -7.95
C PRO A 52 -8.09 10.56 -6.82
N ASN A 53 -8.25 9.67 -5.83
CA ASN A 53 -7.33 9.56 -4.70
C ASN A 53 -5.97 9.05 -5.14
N ILE A 54 -5.93 8.01 -5.99
CA ILE A 54 -4.69 7.51 -6.58
C ILE A 54 -3.99 8.62 -7.37
N LYS A 55 -4.73 9.35 -8.20
CA LYS A 55 -4.20 10.47 -8.99
C LYS A 55 -3.59 11.54 -8.08
N HIS A 56 -4.28 11.92 -7.02
CA HIS A 56 -3.78 12.87 -6.04
C HIS A 56 -2.48 12.39 -5.39
N MET A 57 -2.41 11.14 -4.92
CA MET A 57 -1.21 10.57 -4.30
C MET A 57 0.00 10.63 -5.25
N VAL A 58 -0.19 10.25 -6.52
CA VAL A 58 0.88 10.32 -7.53
C VAL A 58 1.34 11.75 -7.76
N GLN A 59 0.40 12.69 -7.86
CA GLN A 59 0.72 14.12 -8.02
C GLN A 59 1.50 14.68 -6.82
N THR A 60 1.13 14.30 -5.60
CA THR A 60 1.86 14.69 -4.38
C THR A 60 3.30 14.18 -4.41
N VAL A 61 3.52 12.92 -4.79
CA VAL A 61 4.88 12.35 -4.90
C VAL A 61 5.72 13.09 -5.95
N ILE A 62 5.12 13.42 -7.10
CA ILE A 62 5.80 14.17 -8.16
C ILE A 62 6.19 15.57 -7.68
N ALA A 63 5.27 16.29 -7.03
CA ALA A 63 5.51 17.62 -6.51
C ALA A 63 6.66 17.61 -5.48
N ASN A 64 6.60 16.71 -4.50
CA ASN A 64 7.62 16.60 -3.46
C ASN A 64 9.00 16.23 -4.02
N ARG A 65 9.08 15.41 -5.07
CA ARG A 65 10.36 15.08 -5.73
C ARG A 65 11.01 16.32 -6.34
N ASN A 66 10.21 17.18 -6.96
CA ASN A 66 10.70 18.36 -7.66
C ASN A 66 11.01 19.53 -6.71
N GLU A 67 10.46 19.54 -5.49
CA GLU A 67 10.82 20.53 -4.44
C GLU A 67 12.19 20.26 -3.80
N SER A 68 12.70 19.03 -3.87
CA SER A 68 13.99 18.65 -3.25
C SER A 68 15.25 18.95 -4.09
N GLU A 69 15.14 19.69 -5.19
CA GLU A 69 16.28 20.07 -6.06
C GLU A 69 16.78 21.51 -5.88
N ASP A 70 16.27 22.28 -4.89
CA ASP A 70 16.75 23.63 -4.52
C ASP A 70 17.48 23.67 -3.17
#